data_AF-A0A8T5GRF5-F1
#
_entry.id   AF-A0A8T5GRF5-F1
#
_cell.length_a   1.000
_cell.length_b   1.000
_cell.length_c   1.000
_cell.angle_alpha   90.00
_cell.angle_beta   90.00
_cell.angle_gamma   90.00
#
_symmetry.space_group_name_H-M   'P 1'
#
loop_
_entity.id
_entity.type
_entity.pdbx_description
1 polymer ?
#
loop_
_entity_poly.entity_id
_entity_poly.type
_entity_poly.pdbx_seq_one_letter_code
_entity_poly.pdbx_strand_id
1 'polypeptide(L)'
;REIENFFSKYSKSVQVEVLSTNKAVVYVPENKISKIIGQAGKNITQCEKDLGMSIDIRDLKEEKNQADFDLEENKKNYIFCVDPGTSIEIYAGNKFITSAISSKKGEVKINKNSLQGKDITKALHKKIKIEVKA
;
A
#
# COMPACT_ATOMS: atom_id res chain seq x y z
N ARG A 1 -2.44 7.82 -26.78
CA ARG A 1 -2.08 7.61 -25.36
C ARG A 1 -1.60 8.92 -24.73
N GLU A 2 -2.38 10.01 -24.83
CA GLU A 2 -1.93 11.33 -24.37
C GLU A 2 -1.97 11.49 -22.85
N ILE A 3 -2.92 10.83 -22.19
CA ILE A 3 -3.07 10.80 -20.73
C ILE A 3 -1.83 10.19 -20.08
N GLU A 4 -1.43 8.97 -20.48
CA GLU A 4 -0.23 8.31 -19.96
C GLU A 4 1.03 9.16 -20.14
N ASN A 5 1.16 9.84 -21.29
CA ASN A 5 2.30 10.73 -21.56
C ASN A 5 2.32 11.99 -20.68
N PHE A 6 1.16 12.48 -20.24
CA PHE A 6 1.09 13.59 -19.29
C PHE A 6 1.54 13.15 -17.90
N PHE A 7 1.00 12.03 -17.40
CA PHE A 7 1.26 11.55 -16.04
C PHE A 7 2.65 10.89 -15.89
N SER A 8 3.23 10.37 -16.96
CA SER A 8 4.61 9.84 -16.95
C SER A 8 5.67 10.87 -16.58
N LYS A 9 5.37 12.18 -16.77
CA LYS A 9 6.23 13.29 -16.32
C LYS A 9 6.28 13.43 -14.79
N TYR A 10 5.27 12.93 -14.08
CA TYR A 10 5.14 13.04 -12.64
C TYR A 10 5.59 11.77 -11.90
N SER A 11 5.35 10.60 -12.47
CA SER A 11 5.73 9.30 -11.89
C SER A 11 5.92 8.24 -12.98
N LYS A 12 6.85 7.31 -12.79
CA LYS A 12 6.97 6.10 -13.62
C LYS A 12 5.93 5.03 -13.25
N SER A 13 5.47 5.04 -12.00
CA SER A 13 4.39 4.19 -11.50
C SER A 13 3.08 4.97 -11.62
N VAL A 14 2.38 4.80 -12.73
CA VAL A 14 1.06 5.39 -13.00
C VAL A 14 0.23 4.32 -13.69
N GLN A 15 -0.99 4.11 -13.20
CA GLN A 15 -1.98 3.27 -13.86
C GLN A 15 -3.17 4.11 -14.28
N VAL A 16 -3.58 4.00 -15.54
CA VAL A 16 -4.69 4.76 -16.12
C VAL A 16 -5.81 3.80 -16.49
N GLU A 17 -7.00 4.04 -15.96
CA GLU A 17 -8.22 3.33 -16.28
C GLU A 17 -9.20 4.28 -16.97
N VAL A 18 -9.50 4.03 -18.25
CA VAL A 18 -10.45 4.85 -19.01
C VAL A 18 -11.85 4.27 -18.83
N LEU A 19 -12.70 4.97 -18.07
CA LEU A 19 -14.06 4.53 -17.78
C LEU A 19 -15.04 4.86 -18.92
N SER A 20 -14.79 5.95 -19.66
CA SER A 20 -15.59 6.37 -20.82
C SER A 20 -14.80 7.34 -21.70
N THR A 21 -15.39 7.75 -22.82
CA THR A 21 -14.76 8.71 -23.77
C THR A 21 -14.31 10.01 -23.09
N ASN A 22 -15.01 10.45 -22.04
CA ASN A 22 -14.77 11.72 -21.37
C ASN A 22 -14.34 11.56 -19.90
N LYS A 23 -14.06 10.33 -19.43
CA LYS A 23 -13.70 10.08 -18.03
C LYS A 23 -12.58 9.06 -17.89
N ALA A 24 -11.54 9.43 -17.17
CA ALA A 24 -10.44 8.55 -16.79
C ALA A 24 -10.18 8.59 -15.29
N VAL A 25 -9.76 7.48 -14.72
CA VAL A 25 -9.22 7.37 -13.37
C VAL A 25 -7.72 7.13 -13.48
N VAL A 26 -6.94 7.94 -12.77
CA VAL A 26 -5.48 7.86 -12.77
C VAL A 26 -5.02 7.53 -11.37
N TYR A 27 -4.43 6.37 -11.22
CA TYR A 27 -3.84 5.89 -9.98
C TYR A 27 -2.38 6.31 -9.93
N VAL A 28 -2.02 7.10 -8.92
CA VAL A 28 -0.66 7.62 -8.71
C VAL A 28 -0.22 7.48 -7.26
N PRO A 29 1.09 7.34 -6.98
CA PRO A 29 1.60 7.27 -5.62
C PRO A 29 1.15 8.46 -4.78
N GLU A 30 0.83 8.22 -3.49
CA GLU A 30 0.26 9.24 -2.58
C GLU A 30 1.13 10.51 -2.52
N ASN A 31 2.45 10.34 -2.48
CA ASN A 31 3.42 11.45 -2.47
C ASN A 31 3.44 12.29 -3.76
N LYS A 32 2.75 11.86 -4.83
CA LYS A 32 2.63 12.59 -6.10
C LYS A 32 1.27 13.25 -6.27
N ILE A 33 0.22 12.80 -5.57
CA ILE A 33 -1.15 13.32 -5.73
C ILE A 33 -1.17 14.84 -5.60
N SER A 34 -0.61 15.41 -4.52
CA SER A 34 -0.59 16.86 -4.30
C SER A 34 0.15 17.63 -5.38
N LYS A 35 1.23 17.06 -5.93
CA LYS A 35 2.01 17.67 -7.01
C LYS A 35 1.24 17.69 -8.34
N ILE A 36 0.45 16.65 -8.58
CA ILE A 36 -0.35 16.50 -9.80
C ILE A 36 -1.60 17.38 -9.74
N ILE A 37 -2.31 17.41 -8.61
CA ILE A 37 -3.46 18.31 -8.39
C ILE A 37 -3.00 19.77 -8.50
N GLY A 38 -1.82 20.08 -7.94
CA GLY A 38 -1.28 21.43 -7.90
C GLY A 38 -1.99 22.32 -6.87
N GLN A 39 -1.49 23.54 -6.70
CA GLN A 39 -2.07 24.50 -5.76
C GLN A 39 -3.53 24.80 -6.12
N ALA A 40 -4.45 24.57 -5.16
CA ALA A 40 -5.89 24.73 -5.34
C ALA A 40 -6.50 23.99 -6.56
N GLY A 41 -5.89 22.88 -7.00
CA GLY A 41 -6.40 22.11 -8.14
C GLY A 41 -6.09 22.70 -9.52
N LYS A 42 -5.32 23.80 -9.59
CA LYS A 42 -5.07 24.51 -10.86
C LYS A 42 -4.42 23.63 -11.93
N ASN A 43 -3.52 22.72 -11.53
CA ASN A 43 -2.78 21.89 -12.48
C ASN A 43 -3.67 20.79 -13.07
N ILE A 44 -4.51 20.13 -12.25
CA ILE A 44 -5.42 19.12 -12.74
C ILE A 44 -6.54 19.72 -13.61
N THR A 45 -7.11 20.85 -13.21
CA THR A 45 -8.15 21.53 -14.01
C THR A 45 -7.63 21.98 -15.38
N GLN A 46 -6.38 22.43 -15.47
CA GLN A 46 -5.78 22.76 -16.77
C GLN A 46 -5.60 21.51 -17.62
N CYS A 47 -5.10 20.42 -17.02
CA CYS A 47 -4.93 19.13 -17.68
C CYS A 47 -6.27 18.58 -18.23
N GLU A 48 -7.34 18.65 -17.46
CA GLU A 48 -8.70 18.24 -17.89
C GLU A 48 -9.20 19.06 -19.08
N LYS A 49 -8.94 20.38 -19.09
CA LYS A 49 -9.29 21.26 -20.21
C LYS A 49 -8.51 20.93 -21.48
N ASP A 50 -7.20 20.69 -21.34
CA ASP A 50 -6.31 20.40 -22.47
C ASP A 50 -6.63 19.04 -23.09
N LEU A 51 -7.00 18.05 -22.27
CA LEU A 51 -7.35 16.70 -22.71
C LEU A 51 -8.85 16.53 -23.05
N GLY A 52 -9.69 17.51 -22.71
CA GLY A 52 -11.13 17.47 -22.94
C GLY A 52 -11.87 16.38 -22.15
N MET A 53 -11.34 15.96 -21.00
CA MET A 53 -11.90 14.86 -20.20
C MET A 53 -11.75 15.10 -18.70
N SER A 54 -12.67 14.52 -17.93
CA SER A 54 -12.60 14.53 -16.46
C SER A 54 -11.64 13.46 -15.96
N ILE A 55 -10.74 13.86 -15.07
CA ILE A 55 -9.69 13.00 -14.54
C ILE A 55 -9.86 12.88 -13.02
N ASP A 56 -10.16 11.67 -12.57
CA ASP A 56 -10.21 11.33 -11.15
C ASP A 56 -8.84 10.80 -10.71
N ILE A 57 -8.17 11.51 -9.81
CA ILE A 57 -6.86 11.08 -9.29
C ILE A 57 -7.08 10.29 -8.01
N ARG A 58 -6.59 9.05 -8.01
CA ARG A 58 -6.63 8.17 -6.85
C ARG A 58 -5.24 7.76 -6.41
N ASP A 59 -5.16 7.37 -5.15
CA ASP A 59 -3.99 6.68 -4.65
C ASP A 59 -3.79 5.38 -5.43
N LEU A 60 -2.63 5.24 -6.04
CA LEU A 60 -2.11 3.94 -6.43
C LEU A 60 -1.83 3.22 -5.12
N LYS A 61 -2.88 2.60 -4.55
CA LYS A 61 -2.67 1.54 -3.57
C LYS A 61 -1.90 0.49 -4.32
N GLU A 62 -0.60 0.43 -4.07
CA GLU A 62 0.13 -0.78 -4.35
C GLU A 62 -0.65 -1.85 -3.58
N GLU A 63 -1.36 -2.72 -4.31
CA GLU A 63 -1.85 -3.94 -3.72
C GLU A 63 -0.60 -4.71 -3.33
N LYS A 64 -0.13 -4.45 -2.09
CA LYS A 64 0.90 -5.26 -1.47
C LYS A 64 0.36 -6.67 -1.52
N ASN A 65 1.01 -7.48 -2.34
CA ASN A 65 0.56 -8.83 -2.58
C ASN A 65 0.65 -9.57 -1.26
N GLN A 66 -0.25 -10.54 -1.07
CA GLN A 66 -0.13 -11.42 0.07
C GLN A 66 1.24 -12.09 0.00
N ALA A 67 2.09 -11.79 0.97
CA ALA A 67 3.44 -12.30 1.02
C ALA A 67 3.38 -13.68 1.67
N ASP A 68 4.09 -14.64 1.10
CA ASP A 68 4.34 -15.90 1.78
C ASP A 68 5.17 -15.61 3.04
N PHE A 69 4.73 -16.18 4.16
CA PHE A 69 5.38 -16.00 5.44
C PHE A 69 5.25 -17.25 6.29
N ASP A 70 6.29 -17.51 7.08
CA ASP A 70 6.21 -18.46 8.19
C ASP A 70 6.07 -17.70 9.50
N LEU A 71 5.19 -18.18 10.38
CA LEU A 71 5.01 -17.64 11.72
C LEU A 71 5.57 -18.60 12.75
N GLU A 72 6.69 -18.23 13.34
CA GLU A 72 7.25 -18.94 14.49
C GLU A 72 6.84 -18.26 15.81
N GLU A 73 6.59 -19.07 16.83
CA GLU A 73 6.25 -18.60 18.17
C GLU A 73 7.29 -19.06 19.18
N ASN A 74 7.99 -18.09 19.76
CA ASN A 74 8.87 -18.31 20.90
C ASN A 74 8.17 -17.90 22.21
N LYS A 75 8.74 -18.26 23.38
CA LYS A 75 8.15 -17.91 24.70
C LYS A 75 7.79 -16.43 24.83
N LYS A 76 8.63 -15.52 24.29
CA LYS A 76 8.46 -14.05 24.43
C LYS A 76 8.03 -13.33 23.16
N ASN A 77 8.15 -13.94 21.97
CA ASN A 77 8.00 -13.23 20.70
C ASN A 77 7.23 -14.06 19.66
N TYR A 78 6.50 -13.38 18.79
CA TYR A 78 6.10 -13.86 17.47
C TYR A 78 7.16 -13.45 16.45
N ILE A 79 7.54 -14.35 15.56
CA ILE A 79 8.58 -14.12 14.54
C ILE A 79 7.96 -14.41 13.18
N PHE A 80 7.89 -13.38 12.35
CA PHE A 80 7.46 -13.49 10.97
C PHE A 80 8.69 -13.63 10.09
N CYS A 81 8.82 -14.76 9.42
CA CYS A 81 9.89 -15.06 8.49
C CYS A 81 9.40 -14.78 7.07
N VAL A 82 10.05 -13.83 6.41
CA VAL A 82 9.77 -13.32 5.05
C VAL A 82 11.09 -13.06 4.34
N ASP A 83 11.06 -12.57 3.10
CA ASP A 83 12.28 -12.19 2.39
C ASP A 83 13.07 -11.07 3.10
N PRO A 84 14.42 -11.12 3.16
CA PRO A 84 15.25 -10.11 3.80
C PRO A 84 15.14 -8.71 3.17
N GLY A 85 15.04 -7.68 4.01
CA GLY A 85 14.93 -6.28 3.57
C GLY A 85 13.56 -5.88 3.02
N THR A 86 12.57 -6.77 3.11
CA THR A 86 11.21 -6.53 2.62
C THR A 86 10.39 -5.72 3.62
N SER A 87 9.68 -4.71 3.12
CA SER A 87 8.75 -3.91 3.92
C SER A 87 7.40 -4.61 4.00
N ILE A 88 7.04 -5.12 5.17
CA ILE A 88 5.82 -5.89 5.36
C ILE A 88 4.79 -5.15 6.22
N GLU A 89 3.53 -5.45 5.97
CA GLU A 89 2.39 -5.04 6.78
C GLU A 89 1.67 -6.29 7.30
N ILE A 90 1.41 -6.30 8.62
CA ILE A 90 0.82 -7.45 9.32
C ILE A 90 -0.62 -7.11 9.68
N TYR A 91 -1.52 -8.01 9.33
CA TYR A 91 -2.96 -7.90 9.54
C TYR A 91 -3.50 -9.10 10.32
N ALA A 92 -4.56 -8.85 11.09
CA ALA A 92 -5.40 -9.88 11.68
C ALA A 92 -6.81 -9.75 11.10
N GLY A 93 -7.14 -10.57 10.11
CA GLY A 93 -8.30 -10.36 9.24
C GLY A 93 -8.20 -8.99 8.55
N ASN A 94 -9.24 -8.16 8.68
CA ASN A 94 -9.25 -6.82 8.09
C ASN A 94 -8.60 -5.74 8.97
N LYS A 95 -8.03 -6.09 10.14
CA LYS A 95 -7.43 -5.12 11.06
C LYS A 95 -5.92 -5.04 10.85
N PHE A 96 -5.43 -3.85 10.50
CA PHE A 96 -4.00 -3.54 10.50
C PHE A 96 -3.43 -3.61 11.93
N ILE A 97 -2.31 -4.30 12.09
CA ILE A 97 -1.59 -4.40 13.36
C ILE A 97 -0.34 -3.51 13.35
N THR A 98 0.55 -3.70 12.38
CA THR A 98 1.80 -2.96 12.29
C THR A 98 2.49 -3.13 10.92
N SER A 99 3.44 -2.25 10.63
CA SER A 99 4.33 -2.31 9.48
C SER A 99 5.78 -2.40 9.96
N ALA A 100 6.60 -3.22 9.32
CA ALA A 100 8.01 -3.39 9.68
C ALA A 100 8.85 -3.80 8.47
N ILE A 101 10.14 -3.52 8.51
CA ILE A 101 11.10 -4.03 7.52
C ILE A 101 11.77 -5.27 8.11
N SER A 102 11.83 -6.36 7.34
CA SER A 102 12.49 -7.59 7.76
C SER A 102 14.00 -7.38 7.92
N SER A 103 14.58 -8.05 8.92
CA SER A 103 16.02 -7.98 9.15
C SER A 103 16.82 -8.60 7.99
N LYS A 104 18.16 -8.52 8.04
CA LYS A 104 19.05 -9.19 7.08
C LYS A 104 18.85 -10.72 7.00
N LYS A 105 18.19 -11.31 7.99
CA LYS A 105 17.84 -12.73 8.04
C LYS A 105 16.41 -13.03 7.57
N GLY A 106 15.64 -12.01 7.19
CA GLY A 106 14.23 -12.19 6.83
C GLY A 106 13.26 -12.20 8.01
N GLU A 107 13.73 -11.90 9.23
CA GLU A 107 12.90 -11.98 10.43
C GLU A 107 12.32 -10.62 10.85
N VAL A 108 11.04 -10.59 11.21
CA VAL A 108 10.38 -9.50 11.97
C VAL A 108 9.90 -10.06 13.32
N LYS A 109 10.44 -9.51 14.42
CA LYS A 109 10.14 -9.97 15.79
C LYS A 109 9.18 -9.02 16.50
N ILE A 110 8.07 -9.56 16.99
CA ILE A 110 7.09 -8.82 17.78
C ILE A 110 7.00 -9.45 19.18
N ASN A 111 7.29 -8.64 20.20
CA ASN A 111 7.21 -9.07 21.59
C ASN A 111 5.74 -9.26 22.02
N LYS A 112 5.40 -10.39 22.62
CA LYS A 112 4.02 -10.71 23.06
C LYS A 112 3.45 -9.73 24.07
N ASN A 113 4.30 -9.09 24.86
CA ASN A 113 3.89 -8.10 25.85
C ASN A 113 3.67 -6.70 25.26
N SER A 114 4.13 -6.44 24.02
CA SER A 114 3.86 -5.18 23.33
C SER A 114 2.37 -5.07 22.97
N LEU A 115 1.94 -3.86 22.61
CA LEU A 115 0.57 -3.63 22.16
C LEU A 115 0.24 -4.49 20.92
N GLN A 116 1.16 -4.55 19.96
CA GLN A 116 1.04 -5.35 18.74
C GLN A 116 1.03 -6.85 19.05
N GLY A 117 1.91 -7.31 19.94
CA GLY A 117 1.96 -8.71 20.35
C GLY A 117 0.67 -9.17 21.02
N LYS A 118 0.09 -8.35 21.90
CA LYS A 118 -1.22 -8.63 22.53
C LYS A 118 -2.34 -8.72 21.50
N ASP A 119 -2.32 -7.85 20.49
CA ASP A 119 -3.31 -7.89 19.42
C ASP A 119 -3.18 -9.15 18.56
N ILE A 120 -1.94 -9.61 18.28
CA ILE A 120 -1.69 -10.89 17.60
C ILE A 120 -2.17 -12.07 18.46
N THR A 121 -1.86 -12.09 19.75
CA THR A 121 -2.32 -13.15 20.66
C THR A 121 -3.86 -13.21 20.70
N LYS A 122 -4.53 -12.06 20.79
CA LYS A 122 -6.01 -12.00 20.74
C LYS A 122 -6.55 -12.53 19.41
N ALA A 123 -5.90 -12.21 18.30
CA ALA A 123 -6.30 -12.70 16.98
C ALA A 123 -6.16 -14.22 16.88
N LEU A 124 -5.02 -14.77 17.30
CA LEU A 124 -4.77 -16.22 17.32
C LEU A 124 -5.77 -16.96 18.23
N HIS A 125 -6.04 -16.43 19.43
CA HIS A 125 -7.05 -17.01 20.34
C HIS A 125 -8.46 -17.02 19.72
N LYS A 126 -8.80 -15.99 18.94
CA LYS A 126 -10.08 -15.90 18.22
C LYS A 126 -10.08 -16.65 16.89
N LYS A 127 -9.00 -17.37 16.54
CA LYS A 127 -8.80 -18.05 15.25
C LYS A 127 -8.97 -17.11 14.05
N ILE A 128 -8.62 -15.83 14.23
CA ILE A 128 -8.59 -14.85 13.14
C ILE A 128 -7.33 -15.12 12.32
N LYS A 129 -7.48 -15.20 11.00
CA LYS A 129 -6.35 -15.41 10.08
C LYS A 129 -5.37 -14.23 10.17
N ILE A 130 -4.09 -14.55 10.30
CA ILE A 130 -3.01 -13.57 10.19
C ILE A 130 -2.58 -13.49 8.73
N GLU A 131 -2.42 -12.28 8.21
CA GLU A 131 -1.99 -12.04 6.84
C GLU A 131 -0.81 -11.07 6.84
N VAL A 132 0.15 -11.33 5.96
CA VAL A 132 1.29 -10.45 5.72
C VAL A 132 1.21 -9.97 4.28
N LYS A 133 1.43 -8.68 4.09
CA LYS A 133 1.49 -8.04 2.76
C LYS A 133 2.84 -7.38 2.57
N ALA A 134 3.47 -7.59 1.42
CA ALA A 134 4.77 -7.00 1.05
C ALA A 134 4.64 -6.06 -0.14
#